data_AF-A0A7Y0IH65-F1
#
_entry.id   AF-A0A7Y0IH65-F1
#
_cell.length_a   1.000
_cell.length_b   1.000
_cell.length_c   1.000
_cell.angle_alpha   90.00
_cell.angle_beta   90.00
_cell.angle_gamma   90.00
#
_symmetry.space_group_name_H-M   'P 1'
#
loop_
_entity.id
_entity.type
_entity.pdbx_description
1 polymer ?
#
loop_
_entity_poly.entity_id
_entity_poly.type
_entity_poly.pdbx_seq_one_letter_code
_entity_poly.pdbx_strand_id
1 'polypeptide(L)'
;MDTKWAYLLSRLAIGLSFFGHGLVRLPKLAGFSGWMVGQFSKSYLPDTLIIPFSYILPFAEFIAGLMIILGLFTRQGLLFAGVISLALIFGTTVIENWDALPSQLIHVAFLSVLLAYLSHNSYAVDKIIKK
;
A
#
# COMPACT_ATOMS: atom_id res chain seq x y z
N MET A 1 -4.83 -25.80 9.87
CA MET A 1 -4.22 -25.72 8.52
C MET A 1 -4.81 -24.53 7.76
N ASP A 2 -6.09 -24.26 7.98
CA ASP A 2 -6.90 -23.22 7.33
C ASP A 2 -6.43 -21.80 7.67
N THR A 3 -5.94 -21.57 8.89
CA THR A 3 -5.38 -20.26 9.29
C THR A 3 -4.16 -19.84 8.47
N LYS A 4 -3.37 -20.80 7.97
CA LYS A 4 -2.21 -20.53 7.12
C LYS A 4 -2.63 -20.15 5.69
N TRP A 5 -3.66 -20.81 5.17
CA TRP A 5 -4.25 -20.50 3.86
C TRP A 5 -4.99 -19.17 3.89
N ALA A 6 -5.78 -18.90 4.94
CA ALA A 6 -6.44 -17.62 5.15
C ALA A 6 -5.41 -16.47 5.17
N TYR A 7 -4.31 -16.64 5.93
CA TYR A 7 -3.22 -15.66 5.94
C TYR A 7 -2.60 -15.46 4.55
N LEU A 8 -2.30 -16.55 3.83
CA LEU A 8 -1.72 -16.47 2.49
C LEU A 8 -2.65 -15.74 1.51
N LEU A 9 -3.95 -16.06 1.51
CA LEU A 9 -4.94 -15.41 0.66
C LEU A 9 -5.06 -13.92 0.99
N SER A 10 -5.15 -13.56 2.28
CA SER A 10 -5.18 -12.15 2.70
C SER A 10 -3.90 -11.40 2.33
N ARG A 11 -2.74 -12.04 2.47
CA ARG A 11 -1.44 -11.47 2.05
C ARG A 11 -1.39 -11.23 0.54
N LEU A 12 -1.82 -12.21 -0.26
CA LEU A 12 -1.86 -12.07 -1.71
C LEU A 12 -2.87 -11.02 -2.15
N ALA A 13 -4.05 -10.95 -1.51
CA ALA A 13 -5.07 -9.95 -1.83
C ALA A 13 -4.55 -8.53 -1.60
N ILE A 14 -3.95 -8.24 -0.43
CA ILE A 14 -3.41 -6.91 -0.15
C ILE A 14 -2.18 -6.61 -1.02
N GLY A 15 -1.31 -7.61 -1.25
CA GLY A 15 -0.15 -7.47 -2.11
C GLY A 15 -0.51 -7.16 -3.56
N LEU A 16 -1.52 -7.85 -4.11
CA LEU A 16 -2.05 -7.60 -5.45
C LEU A 16 -2.72 -6.23 -5.56
N SER A 17 -3.41 -5.76 -4.52
CA SER A 17 -3.98 -4.41 -4.50
C SER A 17 -2.88 -3.35 -4.69
N PHE A 18 -1.87 -3.36 -3.83
CA PHE A 18 -0.74 -2.41 -3.91
C PHE A 18 0.06 -2.56 -5.21
N PHE A 19 0.35 -3.80 -5.63
CA PHE A 19 1.06 -4.08 -6.87
C PHE A 19 0.30 -3.56 -8.09
N GLY A 20 -1.02 -3.79 -8.15
CA GLY A 20 -1.88 -3.32 -9.23
C GLY A 20 -1.96 -1.79 -9.28
N HIS A 21 -2.07 -1.13 -8.13
CA HIS A 21 -2.01 0.33 -8.05
C HIS A 21 -0.71 0.88 -8.64
N GLY A 22 0.44 0.34 -8.24
CA GLY A 22 1.73 0.71 -8.82
C GLY A 22 1.80 0.43 -10.32
N LEU A 23 1.45 -0.79 -10.76
CA LEU A 23 1.57 -1.23 -12.15
C LEU A 23 0.76 -0.38 -13.13
N VAL A 24 -0.45 0.04 -12.75
CA VAL A 24 -1.31 0.88 -13.61
C VAL A 24 -0.86 2.34 -13.62
N ARG A 25 -0.25 2.82 -12.53
CA ARG A 25 0.18 4.21 -12.37
C ARG A 25 1.59 4.48 -12.95
N LEU A 26 2.51 3.51 -12.91
CA LEU A 26 3.89 3.63 -13.40
C LEU A 26 4.01 4.06 -14.88
N PRO A 27 3.16 3.60 -15.83
CA PRO A 27 3.24 4.07 -17.21
C PRO A 27 2.67 5.49 -17.43
N LYS A 28 1.93 6.03 -16.45
CA LYS A 28 1.17 7.29 -16.57
C LYS A 28 1.55 8.29 -15.48
N LEU A 29 2.82 8.32 -15.07
CA LEU A 29 3.30 9.14 -13.94
C LEU A 29 2.93 10.62 -14.06
N ALA A 30 3.19 11.24 -15.21
CA ALA A 30 2.87 12.66 -15.42
C ALA A 30 1.35 12.93 -15.31
N GLY A 31 0.52 12.06 -15.89
CA GLY A 31 -0.93 12.16 -15.79
C GLY A 31 -1.45 11.94 -14.37
N PHE A 32 -0.87 10.99 -13.64
CA PHE A 32 -1.19 10.74 -12.24
C PHE A 32 -0.79 11.90 -11.34
N SER A 33 0.39 12.48 -11.55
CA SER A 33 0.86 13.67 -10.85
C SER A 33 -0.07 14.86 -11.06
N GLY A 34 -0.42 15.17 -12.32
CA GLY A 34 -1.36 16.24 -12.64
C GLY A 34 -2.76 16.01 -12.04
N TRP A 35 -3.27 14.78 -12.09
CA TRP A 35 -4.52 14.43 -11.43
C TRP A 35 -4.46 14.66 -9.91
N MET A 36 -3.37 14.26 -9.26
CA MET A 36 -3.20 14.42 -7.82
C MET A 36 -3.11 15.89 -7.43
N VAL A 37 -2.28 16.69 -8.12
CA VAL A 37 -2.23 18.14 -7.89
C VAL A 37 -3.62 18.78 -8.06
N GLY A 38 -4.38 18.35 -9.07
CA GLY A 38 -5.76 18.78 -9.26
C GLY A 38 -6.68 18.47 -8.07
N GLN A 39 -6.58 17.28 -7.48
CA GLN A 39 -7.34 16.90 -6.27
C GLN A 39 -6.97 17.77 -5.05
N PHE A 40 -5.70 18.15 -4.93
CA PHE A 40 -5.20 18.95 -3.82
C PHE A 40 -5.26 20.46 -4.06
N SER A 41 -5.77 20.92 -5.22
CA SER A 41 -5.84 22.35 -5.59
C SER A 41 -6.63 23.23 -4.61
N LYS A 42 -7.59 22.64 -3.89
CA LYS A 42 -8.39 23.31 -2.84
C LYS A 42 -7.82 23.13 -1.43
N SER A 43 -6.74 22.36 -1.30
CA SER A 43 -6.11 22.07 -0.02
C SER A 43 -5.03 23.10 0.33
N TYR A 44 -4.61 23.11 1.59
CA TYR A 44 -3.51 23.95 2.07
C TYR A 44 -2.11 23.38 1.74
N LEU A 45 -2.04 22.21 1.10
CA LEU A 45 -0.76 21.57 0.77
C LEU A 45 -0.16 22.18 -0.50
N PRO A 46 1.13 22.56 -0.49
CA PRO A 46 1.78 23.12 -1.66
C PRO A 46 2.12 22.04 -2.68
N ASP A 47 2.04 22.41 -3.97
CA ASP A 47 2.40 21.55 -5.09
C ASP A 47 3.84 21.00 -5.00
N THR A 48 4.74 21.77 -4.38
CA THR A 48 6.13 21.36 -4.15
C THR A 48 6.26 20.11 -3.29
N LEU A 49 5.26 19.79 -2.47
CA LEU A 49 5.20 18.54 -1.70
C LEU A 49 4.44 17.44 -2.45
N ILE A 50 3.34 17.81 -3.11
CA ILE A 50 2.44 16.87 -3.78
C ILE A 50 3.10 16.25 -5.00
N ILE A 51 3.82 17.04 -5.80
CA ILE A 51 4.51 16.59 -7.01
C ILE A 51 5.50 15.46 -6.69
N PRO A 52 6.53 15.63 -5.84
CA PRO A 52 7.48 14.56 -5.55
C PRO A 52 6.80 13.34 -4.93
N PHE A 53 5.82 13.54 -4.04
CA PHE A 53 5.05 12.44 -3.46
C PHE A 53 4.30 11.65 -4.55
N SER A 54 3.66 12.33 -5.50
CA SER A 54 2.89 11.71 -6.58
C SER A 54 3.75 10.87 -7.53
N TYR A 55 5.02 11.23 -7.71
CA TYR A 55 5.97 10.43 -8.49
C TYR A 55 6.51 9.24 -7.71
N ILE A 56 6.76 9.40 -6.41
CA ILE A 56 7.32 8.33 -5.56
C ILE A 56 6.26 7.26 -5.24
N LEU A 57 5.01 7.67 -5.04
CA LEU A 57 3.93 6.80 -4.57
C LEU A 57 3.73 5.56 -5.46
N PRO A 58 3.63 5.63 -6.79
CA PRO A 58 3.47 4.45 -7.65
C PRO A 58 4.62 3.44 -7.52
N PHE A 59 5.86 3.91 -7.38
CA PHE A 59 7.01 3.02 -7.16
C PHE A 59 6.95 2.39 -5.77
N ALA A 60 6.60 3.18 -4.75
CA ALA A 60 6.45 2.69 -3.39
C ALA A 60 5.36 1.62 -3.29
N GLU A 61 4.19 1.84 -3.90
CA GLU A 61 3.10 0.87 -3.97
C GLU A 61 3.50 -0.41 -4.71
N PHE A 62 4.18 -0.27 -5.85
CA PHE A 62 4.67 -1.40 -6.63
C PHE A 62 5.67 -2.27 -5.83
N ILE A 63 6.67 -1.64 -5.21
CA ILE A 63 7.69 -2.33 -4.42
C ILE A 63 7.05 -2.98 -3.20
N ALA A 64 6.18 -2.26 -2.47
CA ALA A 64 5.46 -2.81 -1.32
C ALA A 64 4.62 -4.03 -1.71
N GLY A 65 3.85 -3.93 -2.79
CA GLY A 65 3.04 -5.02 -3.32
C GLY A 65 3.88 -6.23 -3.70
N LEU A 66 5.00 -6.01 -4.40
CA LEU A 66 5.91 -7.09 -4.81
C LEU A 66 6.53 -7.80 -3.59
N MET A 67 7.01 -7.05 -2.59
CA MET A 67 7.55 -7.61 -1.34
C MET A 67 6.50 -8.48 -0.62
N ILE A 68 5.26 -8.01 -0.53
CA ILE A 68 4.16 -8.71 0.14
C ILE A 68 3.74 -9.97 -0.63
N ILE A 69 3.61 -9.89 -1.97
CA ILE A 69 3.25 -11.04 -2.82
C ILE A 69 4.29 -12.14 -2.69
N LEU A 70 5.57 -11.80 -2.90
CA LEU A 70 6.69 -12.72 -2.80
C LEU A 70 6.88 -13.24 -1.36
N GLY A 71 6.35 -12.53 -0.35
CA GLY A 71 6.60 -12.85 1.06
C GLY A 71 8.08 -12.69 1.40
N LEU A 72 8.74 -11.72 0.77
CA LEU A 72 10.12 -11.33 1.00
C LEU A 72 10.13 -10.11 1.92
N PHE A 73 10.79 -10.22 3.07
CA PHE A 73 10.72 -9.27 4.17
C PHE A 73 9.29 -8.91 4.55
N THR A 74 8.44 -9.92 4.76
CA THR A 74 6.98 -9.77 4.89
C THR A 74 6.60 -8.74 5.96
N ARG A 75 7.31 -8.70 7.09
CA ARG A 75 7.09 -7.70 8.14
C ARG A 75 7.38 -6.28 7.65
N GLN A 76 8.53 -6.07 7.01
CA GLN A 76 8.93 -4.78 6.47
C GLN A 76 8.01 -4.34 5.33
N GLY A 77 7.63 -5.25 4.43
CA GLY A 77 6.68 -4.97 3.35
C GLY A 77 5.31 -4.53 3.87
N LEU A 78 4.77 -5.24 4.88
CA LEU A 78 3.50 -4.87 5.52
C LEU A 78 3.59 -3.53 6.26
N LEU A 79 4.68 -3.28 6.99
CA LEU A 79 4.90 -1.98 7.64
C LEU A 79 5.03 -0.84 6.63
N PHE A 80 5.76 -1.07 5.54
CA PHE A 80 5.95 -0.10 4.48
C PHE A 80 4.62 0.22 3.77
N ALA A 81 3.83 -0.80 3.42
CA ALA A 81 2.47 -0.61 2.91
C ALA A 81 1.57 0.14 3.92
N GLY A 82 1.72 -0.13 5.22
CA GLY A 82 1.01 0.58 6.28
C GLY A 82 1.35 2.08 6.31
N VAL A 83 2.63 2.44 6.21
CA VAL A 83 3.07 3.83 6.13
C VAL A 83 2.48 4.53 4.89
N ILE A 84 2.48 3.84 3.74
CA ILE A 84 1.86 4.37 2.51
C ILE A 84 0.35 4.61 2.74
N SER A 85 -0.38 3.64 3.31
CA SER A 85 -1.81 3.81 3.61
C SER A 85 -2.08 4.96 4.58
N LEU A 86 -1.25 5.15 5.61
CA LEU A 86 -1.41 6.27 6.54
C LEU A 86 -1.19 7.63 5.86
N ALA A 87 -0.18 7.73 4.99
CA ALA A 87 0.06 8.93 4.20
C ALA A 87 -1.12 9.23 3.26
N LEU A 88 -1.69 8.20 2.64
CA LEU A 88 -2.88 8.32 1.79
C LEU A 88 -4.11 8.77 2.58
N ILE A 89 -4.34 8.20 3.76
CA ILE A 89 -5.45 8.60 4.66
C ILE A 89 -5.32 10.07 5.02
N PHE A 90 -4.12 10.50 5.43
CA PHE A 90 -3.87 11.90 5.74
C PHE A 90 -4.21 12.80 4.55
N GLY A 91 -3.68 12.50 3.36
CA GLY A 91 -3.99 13.26 2.15
C GLY A 91 -5.49 13.29 1.84
N THR A 92 -6.17 12.15 1.99
CA THR A 92 -7.61 11.99 1.75
C THR A 92 -8.45 12.82 2.72
N THR A 93 -8.05 12.89 4.00
CA THR A 93 -8.69 13.75 4.99
C THR A 93 -8.44 15.24 4.73
N VAL A 94 -7.27 15.61 4.21
CA VAL A 94 -6.91 17.00 3.89
C VAL A 94 -7.75 17.54 2.72
N ILE A 95 -8.10 16.69 1.75
CA ILE A 95 -9.00 17.04 0.64
C ILE A 95 -10.47 16.72 0.93
N GLU A 96 -10.80 16.33 2.17
CA GLU A 96 -12.15 15.98 2.62
C GLU A 96 -12.85 14.91 1.74
N ASN A 97 -12.09 13.96 1.19
CA ASN A 97 -12.63 12.89 0.36
C ASN A 97 -13.12 11.73 1.23
N TRP A 98 -14.30 11.89 1.79
CA TRP A 98 -14.93 10.90 2.68
C TRP A 98 -15.35 9.61 1.97
N ASP A 99 -15.49 9.63 0.64
CA ASP A 99 -15.84 8.45 -0.15
C ASP A 99 -14.66 7.46 -0.24
N ALA A 100 -13.43 7.97 -0.36
CA ALA A 100 -12.23 7.14 -0.45
C ALA A 100 -11.75 6.62 0.92
N LEU A 101 -12.05 7.33 2.01
CA LEU A 101 -11.54 7.04 3.35
C LEU A 101 -11.87 5.62 3.86
N PRO A 102 -13.12 5.11 3.76
CA PRO A 102 -13.46 3.75 4.22
C PRO A 102 -12.62 2.67 3.55
N SER A 103 -12.38 2.81 2.23
CA SER A 103 -11.58 1.84 1.48
C SER A 103 -10.14 1.78 2.00
N GLN A 104 -9.54 2.91 2.35
CA GLN A 104 -8.18 2.98 2.89
C GLN A 104 -8.09 2.43 4.32
N LEU A 105 -9.11 2.69 5.15
CA LEU A 105 -9.20 2.09 6.48
C LEU A 105 -9.30 0.57 6.43
N ILE A 106 -10.00 0.01 5.43
CA ILE A 106 -10.04 -1.44 5.20
C ILE A 106 -8.64 -1.98 4.85
N HIS A 107 -7.86 -1.29 4.01
CA HIS A 107 -6.48 -1.69 3.72
C HIS A 107 -5.63 -1.73 5.00
N VAL A 108 -5.72 -0.70 5.84
CA VAL A 108 -5.01 -0.66 7.13
C VAL A 108 -5.47 -1.77 8.07
N ALA A 109 -6.76 -2.08 8.10
CA ALA A 109 -7.29 -3.19 8.90
C ALA A 109 -6.69 -4.54 8.44
N PHE A 110 -6.67 -4.82 7.14
CA PHE A 110 -6.03 -6.02 6.59
C PHE A 110 -4.54 -6.07 6.91
N LEU A 111 -3.81 -4.97 6.73
CA LEU A 111 -2.38 -4.88 7.05
C LEU A 111 -2.13 -5.13 8.54
N SER A 112 -2.96 -4.57 9.42
CA SER A 112 -2.85 -4.71 10.87
C SER A 112 -3.12 -6.15 11.32
N VAL A 113 -4.14 -6.80 10.75
CA VAL A 113 -4.42 -8.23 11.01
C VAL A 113 -3.26 -9.09 10.50
N LEU A 114 -2.75 -8.85 9.30
CA LEU A 114 -1.59 -9.59 8.78
C LEU A 114 -0.34 -9.39 9.64
N LEU A 115 -0.11 -8.19 10.17
CA LEU A 115 1.00 -7.93 11.10
C LEU A 115 0.79 -8.64 12.45
N ALA A 116 -0.44 -8.67 12.98
CA ALA A 116 -0.76 -9.34 14.25
C ALA A 116 -0.62 -10.87 14.15
N TYR A 117 -1.00 -11.45 13.01
CA TYR A 117 -0.93 -12.89 12.75
C TYR A 117 0.32 -13.32 11.98
N LEU A 118 1.40 -12.51 12.00
CA LEU A 118 2.63 -12.79 11.27
C LEU A 118 3.25 -14.16 11.61
N SER A 119 3.01 -14.67 12.82
CA SER A 119 3.42 -16.01 13.27
C SER A 119 2.86 -17.15 12.39
N HIS A 120 1.70 -16.93 11.77
CA HIS A 120 1.02 -17.89 10.90
C HIS A 120 1.54 -17.89 9.46
N ASN A 121 2.41 -16.94 9.11
CA ASN A 121 3.03 -16.81 7.80
C ASN A 121 3.98 -17.99 7.51
N SER A 122 3.40 -19.10 7.04
CA SER A 122 4.12 -20.36 6.80
C SER A 122 4.66 -20.48 5.38
N TYR A 123 4.03 -19.78 4.43
CA TYR A 123 4.36 -19.78 3.00
C TYR A 123 5.05 -18.47 2.60
N ALA A 124 6.09 -18.07 3.32
CA ALA A 124 6.91 -16.91 2.99
C ALA A 124 8.32 -17.34 2.61
N VAL A 125 8.87 -16.70 1.58
CA VAL A 125 10.26 -16.92 1.13
C VAL A 125 11.24 -16.57 2.26
N ASP A 126 10.87 -15.67 3.18
CA ASP A 126 11.60 -15.39 4.43
C ASP A 126 11.97 -16.64 5.24
N LYS A 127 11.13 -17.69 5.22
CA LYS A 127 11.41 -18.96 5.93
C LYS A 127 12.31 -19.90 5.13
N ILE A 128 12.40 -19.72 3.82
CA ILE A 128 13.31 -20.48 2.95
C ILE A 128 14.72 -19.89 3.04
N ILE A 129 14.85 -18.56 3.15
CA ILE A 129 16.13 -17.85 3.28
C ILE A 129 16.73 -17.98 4.71
N LYS A 130 15.88 -18.15 5.74
CA LYS A 130 16.33 -18.35 7.13
C LYS A 130 16.66 -19.81 7.50
N LYS A 131 16.61 -20.74 6.55
CA LYS A 131 16.91 -22.16 6.77
C LYS A 131 18.27 -22.48 6.17
#